data_AF-A0A7Y6Z0V2-F1
#
_entry.id   AF-A0A7Y6Z0V2-F1
#
_cell.length_a   1.000
_cell.length_b   1.000
_cell.length_c   1.000
_cell.angle_alpha   90.00
_cell.angle_beta   90.00
_cell.angle_gamma   90.00
#
_symmetry.space_group_name_H-M   'P 1'
#
loop_
_entity.id
_entity.type
_entity.pdbx_description
1 polymer ?
#
loop_
_entity_poly.entity_id
_entity_poly.type
_entity_poly.pdbx_seq_one_letter_code
_entity_poly.pdbx_strand_id
1 'polypeptide(L)'
;MAVESRTLTELEQRTDFTRRHIGPDAPEQQAMLETLGVASVEELIRQTVPDSIRLDDALDMADGETEVESLSYLHALAKQNRVNKSYIGLGYHNTQVPNVILRNVLENPAWYTAYT
;
A
#
# COMPACT_ATOMS: atom_id res chain seq x y z
N MET A 1 11.77 35.16 13.46
CA MET A 1 11.17 33.90 12.96
C MET A 1 12.32 32.98 12.59
N ALA A 2 12.58 31.96 13.40
CA ALA A 2 13.60 30.97 13.05
C ALA A 2 13.11 30.23 11.79
N VAL A 3 13.93 30.19 10.76
CA VAL A 3 13.68 29.33 9.60
C VAL A 3 13.97 27.91 10.08
N GLU A 4 12.94 27.09 10.22
CA GLU A 4 13.10 25.66 10.46
C GLU A 4 13.87 25.07 9.28
N SER A 5 15.13 24.69 9.52
CA SER A 5 15.97 24.02 8.55
C SER A 5 15.57 22.55 8.49
N ARG A 6 14.86 22.15 7.44
CA ARG A 6 14.57 20.75 7.15
C ARG A 6 15.68 20.12 6.33
N THR A 7 16.00 18.87 6.61
CA THR A 7 16.93 18.06 5.82
C THR A 7 16.31 17.71 4.47
N LEU A 8 17.14 17.43 3.46
CA LEU A 8 16.65 17.00 2.15
C LEU A 8 15.81 15.72 2.27
N THR A 9 16.24 14.77 3.08
CA THR A 9 15.54 13.50 3.34
C THR A 9 14.13 13.71 3.88
N GLU A 10 13.93 14.68 4.77
CA GLU A 10 12.59 15.03 5.29
C GLU A 10 11.66 15.63 4.23
N LEU A 11 12.23 16.24 3.19
CA LEU A 11 11.48 16.82 2.07
C LEU A 11 11.13 15.79 0.98
N GLU A 12 11.74 14.60 1.00
CA GLU A 12 11.50 13.55 0.00
C GLU A 12 10.19 12.78 0.23
N GLN A 13 9.55 12.89 1.40
CA GLN A 13 8.24 12.31 1.71
C GLN A 13 8.12 10.79 1.42
N ARG A 14 9.20 10.04 1.65
CA ARG A 14 9.28 8.59 1.33
C ARG A 14 8.22 7.72 2.01
N THR A 15 7.62 8.18 3.10
CA THR A 15 6.61 7.45 3.88
C THR A 15 5.16 7.86 3.58
N ASP A 16 4.94 8.69 2.56
CA ASP A 16 3.60 9.26 2.29
C ASP A 16 2.55 8.21 1.92
N PHE A 17 2.95 7.08 1.31
CA PHE A 17 2.03 5.96 1.04
C PHE A 17 1.40 5.42 2.33
N THR A 18 2.21 5.15 3.36
CA THR A 18 1.74 4.66 4.66
C THR A 18 0.71 5.61 5.26
N ARG A 19 0.95 6.92 5.16
CA ARG A 19 0.03 7.96 5.64
C ARG A 19 -1.27 8.04 4.84
N ARG A 20 -1.26 7.72 3.54
CA ARG A 20 -2.48 7.69 2.70
C ARG A 20 -3.25 6.39 2.80
N HIS A 21 -2.57 5.31 3.18
CA HIS A 21 -3.15 3.99 3.35
C HIS A 21 -3.77 3.79 4.75
N ILE A 22 -3.06 4.21 5.80
CA ILE A 22 -3.54 4.14 7.18
C ILE A 22 -4.44 5.35 7.43
N GLY A 23 -5.72 5.11 7.69
CA GLY A 23 -6.70 6.16 7.95
C GLY A 23 -6.39 6.98 9.21
N PRO A 24 -6.30 6.35 10.40
CA PRO A 24 -6.10 7.08 11.65
C PRO A 24 -4.74 7.78 11.74
N ASP A 25 -4.77 9.09 11.95
CA ASP A 25 -3.57 9.88 12.23
C ASP A 25 -3.12 9.80 13.71
N ALA A 26 -2.06 10.50 14.08
CA ALA A 26 -1.52 10.41 15.44
C ALA A 26 -2.51 10.89 16.54
N PRO A 27 -3.20 12.04 16.40
CA PRO A 27 -4.29 12.41 17.31
C PRO A 27 -5.42 11.39 17.40
N GLU A 28 -5.87 10.84 16.27
CA GLU A 28 -6.94 9.83 16.25
C GLU A 28 -6.48 8.53 16.92
N GLN A 29 -5.25 8.08 16.66
CA GLN A 29 -4.64 6.94 17.34
C GLN A 29 -4.58 7.15 18.85
N GLN A 30 -4.16 8.33 19.30
CA GLN A 30 -4.11 8.66 20.72
C GLN A 30 -5.51 8.60 21.38
N ALA A 31 -6.53 9.17 20.74
CA ALA A 31 -7.90 9.11 21.25
C ALA A 31 -8.45 7.67 21.33
N MET A 32 -8.11 6.81 20.36
CA MET A 32 -8.47 5.39 20.40
C MET A 32 -7.74 4.65 21.53
N LEU A 33 -6.44 4.90 21.73
CA LEU A 33 -5.65 4.29 22.82
C LEU A 33 -6.17 4.69 24.21
N GLU A 34 -6.53 5.96 24.40
CA GLU A 34 -7.15 6.47 25.63
C GLU A 34 -8.48 5.78 25.92
N THR A 35 -9.30 5.57 24.88
CA THR A 35 -10.58 4.84 25.00
C THR A 35 -10.36 3.39 25.45
N LEU A 36 -9.27 2.78 25.01
CA LEU A 36 -8.89 1.41 25.36
C LEU A 36 -8.12 1.32 26.70
N GLY A 37 -7.69 2.45 27.28
CA GLY A 37 -6.94 2.51 28.53
C GLY A 37 -5.49 2.00 28.43
N VAL A 38 -4.89 2.06 27.24
CA VAL A 38 -3.49 1.66 26.98
C VAL A 38 -2.66 2.86 26.56
N ALA A 39 -1.35 2.86 26.84
CA ALA A 39 -0.48 4.00 26.59
C ALA A 39 0.12 4.03 25.19
N SER A 40 0.10 2.91 24.43
CA SER A 40 0.69 2.83 23.09
C SER A 40 0.16 1.66 22.27
N VAL A 41 0.35 1.73 20.95
CA VAL A 41 0.11 0.61 20.04
C VAL A 41 0.97 -0.61 20.39
N GLU A 42 2.21 -0.40 20.82
CA GLU A 42 3.10 -1.49 21.25
C GLU A 42 2.55 -2.22 22.48
N GLU A 43 2.05 -1.47 23.48
CA GLU A 43 1.38 -2.08 24.64
C GLU A 43 0.14 -2.88 24.22
N LEU A 44 -0.70 -2.31 23.34
CA LEU A 44 -1.87 -2.99 22.79
C LEU A 44 -1.50 -4.31 22.11
N ILE A 45 -0.43 -4.33 21.30
CA ILE A 45 0.07 -5.53 20.62
C ILE A 45 0.50 -6.60 21.64
N ARG A 46 1.28 -6.23 22.66
CA ARG A 46 1.75 -7.19 23.69
C ARG A 46 0.61 -7.80 24.50
N GLN A 47 -0.45 -7.03 24.76
CA GLN A 47 -1.63 -7.54 25.47
C GLN A 47 -2.52 -8.43 24.58
N THR A 48 -2.41 -8.32 23.25
CA THR A 48 -3.29 -9.01 22.29
C THR A 48 -2.65 -10.26 21.70
N VAL A 49 -1.38 -10.20 21.28
CA VAL A 49 -0.68 -11.29 20.59
C VAL A 49 0.24 -12.02 21.56
N PRO A 50 0.09 -13.34 21.78
CA PRO A 50 0.97 -14.10 22.67
C PRO A 50 2.44 -14.01 22.26
N ASP A 51 3.30 -13.80 23.25
CA ASP A 51 4.74 -13.63 23.04
C ASP A 51 5.39 -14.81 22.29
N SER A 52 4.94 -16.04 22.57
CA SER A 52 5.46 -17.27 21.97
C SER A 52 5.31 -17.39 20.44
N ILE A 53 4.52 -16.50 19.81
CA ILE A 53 4.30 -16.48 18.37
C ILE A 53 4.62 -15.12 17.73
N ARG A 54 5.14 -14.16 18.50
CA ARG A 54 5.56 -12.87 17.95
C ARG A 54 6.91 -13.03 17.27
N LEU A 55 7.15 -12.23 16.23
CA LEU A 55 8.47 -12.14 15.63
C LEU A 55 9.41 -11.38 16.59
N ASP A 56 10.61 -11.92 16.78
CA ASP A 56 11.64 -11.30 17.62
C ASP A 56 12.26 -10.06 16.97
N ASP A 57 12.30 -10.04 15.64
CA ASP A 57 12.92 -8.99 14.83
C ASP A 57 11.95 -8.45 13.77
N ALA A 58 12.32 -7.30 13.20
CA ALA A 58 11.64 -6.74 12.04
C ALA A 58 11.71 -7.70 10.84
N LEU A 59 10.75 -7.56 9.92
CA LEU A 59 10.78 -8.30 8.66
C LEU A 59 12.03 -7.93 7.86
N ASP A 60 12.75 -8.95 7.35
CA ASP A 60 13.87 -8.77 6.43
C ASP A 60 13.36 -8.35 5.05
N MET A 61 13.20 -7.03 4.87
CA MET A 61 12.62 -6.42 3.69
C MET A 61 13.39 -5.15 3.31
N ALA A 62 13.37 -4.81 2.02
CA ALA A 62 13.87 -3.53 1.54
C ALA A 62 13.05 -2.36 2.10
N ASP A 63 13.68 -1.19 2.16
CA ASP A 63 12.99 0.05 2.54
C ASP A 63 11.82 0.35 1.60
N GLY A 64 10.82 1.06 2.13
CA GLY A 64 9.69 1.52 1.33
C GLY A 64 10.13 2.49 0.23
N GLU A 65 9.53 2.31 -0.95
CA GLU A 65 9.66 3.25 -2.08
C GLU A 65 8.47 4.22 -2.11
N THR A 66 8.66 5.38 -2.73
CA THR A 66 7.50 6.24 -3.06
C THR A 66 6.59 5.57 -4.08
N GLU A 67 5.33 6.00 -4.17
CA GLU A 67 4.41 5.47 -5.19
C GLU A 67 4.91 5.74 -6.62
N VAL A 68 5.57 6.87 -6.84
CA VAL A 68 6.08 7.25 -8.17
C VAL A 68 7.24 6.34 -8.57
N GLU A 69 8.15 6.05 -7.65
CA GLU A 69 9.24 5.09 -7.85
C GLU A 69 8.70 3.69 -8.09
N SER A 70 7.75 3.25 -7.26
CA SER A 70 7.09 1.94 -7.38
C SER A 70 6.45 1.75 -8.76
N LEU A 71 5.68 2.73 -9.24
CA LEU A 71 5.07 2.68 -10.58
C LEU A 71 6.12 2.69 -11.69
N SER A 72 7.19 3.47 -11.54
CA SER A 72 8.28 3.54 -12.52
C SER A 72 9.03 2.21 -12.61
N TYR A 73 9.32 1.60 -11.47
CA TYR A 73 9.94 0.28 -11.37
C TYR A 73 9.06 -0.80 -12.03
N LEU A 74 7.78 -0.86 -11.66
CA LEU A 74 6.83 -1.84 -12.24
C LEU A 74 6.67 -1.66 -13.74
N HIS A 75 6.65 -0.42 -14.24
CA HIS A 75 6.61 -0.15 -15.67
C HIS A 75 7.88 -0.60 -16.38
N ALA A 76 9.06 -0.41 -15.78
CA ALA A 76 10.32 -0.91 -16.33
C ALA A 76 10.36 -2.44 -16.40
N LEU A 77 9.83 -3.12 -15.38
CA LEU A 77 9.70 -4.58 -15.36
C LEU A 77 8.71 -5.07 -16.43
N ALA A 78 7.53 -4.43 -16.52
CA ALA A 78 6.50 -4.79 -17.49
C ALA A 78 6.98 -4.69 -18.95
N LYS A 79 7.89 -3.75 -19.27
CA LYS A 79 8.49 -3.60 -20.60
C LYS A 79 9.34 -4.78 -21.05
N GLN A 80 9.76 -5.65 -20.14
CA GLN A 80 10.52 -6.85 -20.49
C GLN A 80 9.63 -7.95 -21.10
N ASN A 81 8.30 -7.84 -20.93
CA ASN A 81 7.35 -8.79 -21.50
C ASN A 81 7.25 -8.66 -23.04
N ARG A 82 7.05 -9.80 -23.71
CA ARG A 82 6.79 -9.84 -25.16
C ARG A 82 5.32 -10.18 -25.41
N VAL A 83 4.55 -9.18 -25.85
CA VAL A 83 3.13 -9.36 -26.18
C VAL A 83 2.99 -9.86 -27.62
N ASN A 84 2.72 -11.16 -27.78
CA ASN A 84 2.52 -11.80 -29.08
C ASN A 84 1.03 -12.00 -29.40
N LYS A 85 0.73 -12.21 -30.69
CA LYS A 85 -0.56 -12.80 -31.08
C LYS A 85 -0.55 -14.28 -30.73
N SER A 86 -1.13 -14.62 -29.59
CA SER A 86 -1.17 -16.00 -29.09
C SER A 86 -2.40 -16.74 -29.60
N TYR A 87 -2.17 -17.85 -30.31
CA TYR A 87 -3.21 -18.80 -30.77
C TYR A 87 -3.06 -20.18 -30.13
N ILE A 88 -2.41 -20.25 -28.97
CA ILE A 88 -2.18 -21.50 -28.22
C ILE A 88 -3.51 -22.15 -27.81
N GLY A 89 -4.52 -21.35 -27.46
CA GLY A 89 -5.82 -21.83 -27.02
C GLY A 89 -5.78 -22.37 -25.59
N LEU A 90 -6.16 -23.63 -25.40
CA LEU A 90 -6.18 -24.31 -24.08
C LEU A 90 -7.01 -23.57 -23.00
N GLY A 91 -8.11 -22.95 -23.40
CA GLY A 91 -9.03 -22.25 -22.50
C GLY A 91 -8.82 -20.74 -22.40
N TYR A 92 -7.78 -20.18 -23.04
CA TYR A 92 -7.56 -18.74 -23.11
C TYR A 92 -7.58 -18.25 -24.55
N HIS A 93 -8.47 -17.30 -24.83
CA HIS A 93 -8.65 -16.70 -26.15
C HIS A 93 -8.63 -15.18 -26.02
N ASN A 94 -7.82 -14.51 -26.84
CA ASN A 94 -7.74 -13.05 -26.81
C ASN A 94 -9.09 -12.44 -27.23
N THR A 95 -9.42 -11.27 -26.69
CA THR A 95 -10.66 -10.57 -26.97
C THR A 95 -10.45 -9.05 -26.99
N GLN A 96 -11.39 -8.34 -27.62
CA GLN A 96 -11.46 -6.88 -27.54
C GLN A 96 -12.31 -6.51 -26.33
N VAL A 97 -11.66 -6.12 -25.24
CA VAL A 97 -12.38 -5.61 -24.05
C VAL A 97 -13.02 -4.27 -24.42
N PRO A 98 -14.35 -4.10 -24.32
CA PRO A 98 -14.97 -2.81 -24.63
C PRO A 98 -14.48 -1.73 -23.68
N ASN A 99 -13.95 -0.62 -24.22
CA ASN A 99 -13.37 0.46 -23.41
C ASN A 99 -14.35 1.06 -22.40
N VAL A 100 -15.65 1.05 -22.70
CA VAL A 100 -16.68 1.51 -21.76
C VAL A 100 -16.76 0.62 -20.50
N ILE A 101 -16.54 -0.69 -20.64
CA ILE A 101 -16.51 -1.63 -19.51
C ILE A 101 -15.18 -1.50 -18.77
N LEU A 102 -14.06 -1.46 -19.50
CA LEU A 102 -12.72 -1.29 -18.92
C LEU A 102 -12.68 -0.07 -18.00
N ARG A 103 -13.05 1.11 -18.51
CA ARG A 103 -12.94 2.37 -17.77
C ARG A 103 -13.96 2.54 -16.65
N ASN A 104 -15.22 2.14 -16.88
CA ASN A 104 -16.31 2.48 -15.96
C ASN A 104 -16.65 1.38 -14.96
N VAL A 105 -16.12 0.17 -15.16
CA VAL A 105 -16.32 -0.98 -14.26
C VAL A 105 -14.97 -1.46 -13.72
N LEU A 106 -14.04 -1.92 -14.57
CA LEU A 106 -12.80 -2.53 -14.08
C LEU A 106 -11.86 -1.52 -13.38
N GLU A 107 -11.75 -0.30 -13.92
CA GLU A 107 -10.92 0.78 -13.37
C GLU A 107 -11.69 1.70 -12.40
N ASN A 108 -12.92 1.35 -12.02
CA ASN A 108 -13.77 2.18 -11.17
C ASN A 108 -13.91 1.57 -9.75
N PRO A 109 -13.37 2.22 -8.70
CA PRO A 109 -13.41 1.68 -7.34
C PRO A 109 -14.84 1.45 -6.84
N ALA A 110 -15.83 2.21 -7.30
CA ALA A 110 -17.23 1.99 -6.91
C ALA A 110 -17.76 0.59 -7.31
N TRP A 111 -17.10 -0.08 -8.26
CA TRP A 111 -17.47 -1.42 -8.71
C TRP A 111 -16.62 -2.53 -8.08
N TYR A 112 -15.36 -2.27 -7.72
CA TYR A 112 -14.43 -3.33 -7.26
C TYR A 112 -14.08 -3.30 -5.77
N THR A 113 -14.49 -2.27 -5.01
CA THR A 113 -14.19 -2.22 -3.57
C THR A 113 -15.27 -2.83 -2.68
N ALA A 114 -16.49 -3.01 -3.19
CA ALA A 114 -17.56 -3.65 -2.44
C ALA A 114 -17.31 -5.17 -2.28
N TYR A 115 -17.82 -5.74 -1.19
CA TYR A 115 -17.85 -7.18 -0.93
C TYR A 115 -19.29 -7.68 -0.76
N THR A 116 -19.52 -9.00 -0.91
CA THR A 116 -20.86 -9.62 -0.80
C THR A 116 -21.43 -9.51 0.60
#